data_AF-A0A662KAB4-F1
#
_entry.id   AF-A0A662KAB4-F1
#
_cell.length_a   1.000
_cell.length_b   1.000
_cell.length_c   1.000
_cell.angle_alpha   90.00
_cell.angle_beta   90.00
_cell.angle_gamma   90.00
#
_symmetry.space_group_name_H-M   'P 1'
#
loop_
_entity.id
_entity.type
_entity.pdbx_description
1 polymer ?
#
loop_
_entity_poly.entity_id
_entity_poly.type
_entity_poly.pdbx_seq_one_letter_code
_entity_poly.pdbx_strand_id
1 'polypeptide(L)'
;MRIRDHPILEFKRGKKVHFYFNGKKLYGYEGESISASIVANGIHVLSRSLRYKNPRGFFCGIGKCSSCLMNVNGIPNVRTCITPLKEGMEVRTQEGYADLPSVSFRGRKKKKIETDVLVIGAGPAGLTSAIEAAKQGVKVLLVDENPRIGGQLVKQTHKFFGSKGEFAGKRGIEIAEILGRKAQEDENIDVLLQTSAFGYYENGKDDFHLFGLVKRVNGEEEVYKVECKSAIFACGAMENMLVFPGNDLPGVYGAGGVQTLMNVYGILPGKKVLMVGSGNVGLIVSYQLLQAGAEVVCIIEAMPRIGGYHVHAAKVRRCGVPILTSHTIVEAKGKERVESAVIGRIDENWNVVKGSEREIECDTICLAVGLSPSVKLIAQTGAEVRFIPEAGGYVALHNKFMETTKRGIFVAGDASGVEEASIAIVEGKIAGFSAAKFSLGERVEERDIEKYLKRLNELRAGPFGERGRKAKEKIFAMMERRQWDIRKAV
;
A
#
# COMPACT_ATOMS: atom_id res chain seq x y z
N MET A 1 -7.90 -23.65 -3.17
CA MET A 1 -7.35 -22.30 -2.94
C MET A 1 -7.81 -21.30 -3.99
N ARG A 2 -7.77 -21.60 -5.30
CA ARG A 2 -8.24 -20.66 -6.33
C ARG A 2 -9.76 -20.46 -6.26
N ILE A 3 -10.19 -19.20 -6.28
CA ILE A 3 -11.60 -18.78 -6.33
C ILE A 3 -12.11 -19.04 -7.75
N ARG A 4 -13.23 -19.76 -7.86
CA ARG A 4 -13.90 -20.09 -9.13
C ARG A 4 -15.04 -19.12 -9.40
N ASP A 5 -15.89 -18.94 -8.41
CA ASP A 5 -17.06 -18.08 -8.47
C ASP A 5 -16.88 -16.88 -7.53
N HIS A 6 -17.10 -15.67 -8.04
CA HIS A 6 -17.06 -14.45 -7.23
C HIS A 6 -18.15 -13.49 -7.70
N PRO A 7 -18.96 -12.89 -6.81
CA PRO A 7 -20.14 -12.09 -7.18
C PRO A 7 -19.81 -10.74 -7.85
N ILE A 8 -18.54 -10.36 -7.90
CA ILE A 8 -18.07 -9.05 -8.42
C ILE A 8 -16.92 -9.19 -9.42
N LEU A 9 -16.07 -10.20 -9.26
CA LEU A 9 -14.76 -10.25 -9.91
C LEU A 9 -14.77 -11.38 -10.92
N GLU A 10 -14.24 -11.10 -12.10
CA GLU A 10 -13.89 -12.11 -13.08
C GLU A 10 -12.37 -12.19 -13.15
N PHE A 11 -11.81 -13.36 -12.84
CA PHE A 11 -10.37 -13.55 -12.80
C PHE A 11 -9.84 -13.94 -14.19
N LYS A 12 -9.43 -12.93 -14.97
CA LYS A 12 -8.70 -13.14 -16.23
C LYS A 12 -7.29 -13.66 -15.92
N ARG A 13 -7.08 -14.97 -16.12
CA ARG A 13 -5.78 -15.61 -15.89
C ARG A 13 -4.95 -15.61 -17.18
N GLY A 14 -3.63 -15.44 -17.03
CA GLY A 14 -2.69 -15.54 -18.15
C GLY A 14 -2.56 -16.97 -18.67
N LYS A 15 -1.53 -17.22 -19.49
CA LYS A 15 -1.18 -18.57 -19.92
C LYS A 15 -0.85 -19.44 -18.70
N LYS A 16 -1.37 -20.67 -18.66
CA LYS A 16 -0.96 -21.65 -17.64
C LYS A 16 0.50 -22.02 -17.86
N VAL A 17 1.32 -21.87 -16.83
CA VAL A 17 2.76 -22.14 -16.86
C VAL A 17 3.16 -23.09 -15.73
N HIS A 18 4.25 -23.81 -15.91
CA HIS A 18 4.86 -24.61 -14.86
C HIS A 18 6.12 -23.92 -14.31
N PHE A 19 6.44 -24.22 -13.06
CA PHE A 19 7.65 -23.77 -12.38
C PHE A 19 8.06 -24.82 -11.33
N TYR A 20 9.27 -24.72 -10.81
CA TYR A 20 9.78 -25.62 -9.78
C TYR A 20 9.87 -24.87 -8.46
N PHE A 21 9.30 -25.44 -7.40
CA PHE A 21 9.46 -24.95 -6.03
C PHE A 21 10.15 -26.04 -5.20
N ASN A 22 11.38 -25.77 -4.73
CA ASN A 22 12.21 -26.77 -4.04
C ASN A 22 12.32 -28.09 -4.82
N GLY A 23 12.52 -27.99 -6.15
CA GLY A 23 12.60 -29.15 -7.06
C GLY A 23 11.25 -29.78 -7.44
N LYS A 24 10.15 -29.46 -6.74
CA LYS A 24 8.81 -29.96 -7.07
C LYS A 24 8.17 -29.12 -8.17
N LYS A 25 7.71 -29.77 -9.24
CA LYS A 25 6.95 -29.12 -10.32
C LYS A 25 5.57 -28.66 -9.81
N LEU A 26 5.31 -27.36 -9.90
CA LEU A 26 4.04 -26.70 -9.58
C LEU A 26 3.49 -25.97 -10.81
N TYR A 27 2.23 -25.54 -10.74
CA TYR A 27 1.56 -24.80 -11.81
C TYR A 27 1.02 -23.46 -11.32
N GLY A 28 1.13 -22.46 -12.16
CA GLY A 28 0.54 -21.13 -11.96
C GLY A 28 0.09 -20.52 -13.28
N TYR A 29 -0.14 -19.22 -13.27
CA TYR A 29 -0.44 -18.48 -14.49
C TYR A 29 0.60 -17.38 -14.69
N GLU A 30 1.00 -17.18 -15.94
CA GLU A 30 1.97 -16.16 -16.30
C GLU A 30 1.49 -14.78 -15.83
N GLY A 31 2.39 -14.02 -15.20
CA GLY A 31 2.06 -12.72 -14.62
C GLY A 31 1.47 -12.76 -13.20
N GLU A 32 1.05 -13.93 -12.67
CA GLU A 32 0.74 -14.07 -11.25
C GLU A 32 2.01 -13.90 -10.41
N SER A 33 1.88 -13.46 -9.16
CA SER A 33 3.00 -13.46 -8.22
C SER A 33 3.52 -14.89 -7.97
N ILE A 34 4.83 -15.06 -7.86
CA ILE A 34 5.44 -16.35 -7.47
C ILE A 34 4.89 -16.83 -6.12
N SER A 35 4.89 -15.96 -5.08
CA SER A 35 4.36 -16.37 -3.76
C SER A 35 2.88 -16.71 -3.82
N ALA A 36 2.08 -15.95 -4.57
CA ALA A 36 0.66 -16.23 -4.74
C ALA A 36 0.45 -17.60 -5.42
N SER A 37 1.24 -17.90 -6.45
CA SER A 37 1.20 -19.20 -7.14
C SER A 37 1.57 -20.36 -6.22
N ILE A 38 2.54 -20.19 -5.31
CA ILE A 38 2.89 -21.18 -4.28
C ILE A 38 1.69 -21.41 -3.33
N VAL A 39 1.07 -20.34 -2.82
CA VAL A 39 -0.13 -20.43 -1.97
C VAL A 39 -1.30 -21.07 -2.70
N ALA A 40 -1.46 -20.81 -4.00
CA ALA A 40 -2.50 -21.42 -4.83
C ALA A 40 -2.37 -22.96 -4.93
N ASN A 41 -1.16 -23.49 -4.74
CA ASN A 41 -0.86 -24.92 -4.69
C ASN A 41 -0.94 -25.50 -3.25
N GLY A 42 -1.47 -24.74 -2.29
CA GLY A 42 -1.72 -25.19 -0.91
C GLY A 42 -0.50 -25.10 0.02
N ILE A 43 0.56 -24.41 -0.40
CA ILE A 43 1.80 -24.25 0.37
C ILE A 43 1.78 -22.88 1.06
N HIS A 44 1.78 -22.88 2.40
CA HIS A 44 1.71 -21.65 3.20
C HIS A 44 3.07 -21.26 3.81
N VAL A 45 3.96 -22.23 4.00
CA VAL A 45 5.33 -21.99 4.48
C VAL A 45 6.20 -21.60 3.29
N LEU A 46 6.52 -20.31 3.21
CA LEU A 46 7.32 -19.71 2.14
C LEU A 46 8.80 -19.60 2.53
N SER A 47 9.10 -19.48 3.81
CA SER A 47 10.46 -19.43 4.32
C SER A 47 10.49 -19.87 5.79
N ARG A 48 11.67 -19.93 6.38
CA ARG A 48 11.84 -20.10 7.83
C ARG A 48 12.71 -18.98 8.39
N SER A 49 12.43 -18.54 9.62
CA SER A 49 13.20 -17.49 10.27
C SER A 49 14.65 -17.92 10.47
N LEU A 50 15.60 -16.98 10.34
CA LEU A 50 17.03 -17.31 10.33
C LEU A 50 17.51 -17.97 11.62
N ARG A 51 17.11 -17.40 12.77
CA ARG A 51 17.58 -17.82 14.11
C ARG A 51 16.79 -19.00 14.68
N TYR A 52 15.47 -18.92 14.66
CA TYR A 52 14.59 -19.88 15.35
C TYR A 52 14.00 -20.94 14.42
N LYS A 53 14.20 -20.82 13.10
CA LYS A 53 13.65 -21.73 12.08
C LYS A 53 12.12 -21.84 12.10
N ASN A 54 11.44 -20.85 12.71
CA ASN A 54 9.99 -20.74 12.71
C ASN A 54 9.48 -20.62 11.26
N PRO A 55 8.35 -21.26 10.92
CA PRO A 55 7.74 -21.12 9.61
C PRO A 55 7.33 -19.67 9.37
N ARG A 56 7.46 -19.19 8.13
CA ARG A 56 7.07 -17.85 7.69
C ARG A 56 6.30 -17.94 6.37
N GLY A 57 5.25 -17.15 6.26
CA GLY A 57 4.29 -17.22 5.16
C GLY A 57 4.06 -15.90 4.44
N PHE A 58 3.10 -15.89 3.51
CA PHE A 58 2.66 -14.67 2.86
C PHE A 58 2.13 -13.68 3.92
N PHE A 59 2.37 -12.36 3.77
CA PHE A 59 1.92 -11.35 4.75
C PHE A 59 1.32 -10.11 4.08
N CYS A 60 2.14 -9.27 3.42
CA CYS A 60 1.68 -7.98 2.87
C CYS A 60 1.35 -7.99 1.36
N GLY A 61 1.95 -8.90 0.58
CA GLY A 61 1.75 -8.97 -0.86
C GLY A 61 2.20 -7.75 -1.67
N ILE A 62 3.00 -6.85 -1.10
CA ILE A 62 3.47 -5.60 -1.71
C ILE A 62 4.99 -5.41 -1.60
N GLY A 63 5.72 -6.47 -1.28
CA GLY A 63 7.19 -6.43 -1.23
C GLY A 63 7.78 -5.66 -0.05
N LYS A 64 7.00 -5.27 0.97
CA LYS A 64 7.52 -4.49 2.11
C LYS A 64 7.91 -5.31 3.35
N CYS A 65 7.32 -6.49 3.55
CA CYS A 65 7.75 -7.43 4.61
C CYS A 65 8.94 -8.30 4.17
N SER A 66 9.48 -9.12 5.08
CA SER A 66 10.62 -10.02 4.83
C SER A 66 10.25 -11.48 4.54
N SER A 67 8.98 -11.88 4.66
CA SER A 67 8.58 -13.30 4.66
C SER A 67 8.65 -14.02 3.30
N CYS A 68 8.84 -13.29 2.20
CA CYS A 68 8.76 -13.80 0.83
C CYS A 68 10.10 -13.85 0.07
N LEU A 69 11.22 -13.70 0.78
CA LEU A 69 12.55 -13.74 0.18
C LEU A 69 12.91 -15.19 -0.16
N MET A 70 13.25 -15.44 -1.42
CA MET A 70 13.65 -16.76 -1.93
C MET A 70 14.76 -16.61 -2.97
N ASN A 71 15.41 -17.72 -3.32
CA ASN A 71 16.22 -17.81 -4.51
C ASN A 71 15.31 -18.04 -5.74
N VAL A 72 15.46 -17.22 -6.78
CA VAL A 72 14.73 -17.37 -8.04
C VAL A 72 15.73 -17.38 -9.19
N ASN A 73 15.81 -18.49 -9.93
CA ASN A 73 16.75 -18.72 -11.02
C ASN A 73 18.21 -18.41 -10.63
N GLY A 74 18.63 -18.82 -9.43
CA GLY A 74 19.97 -18.58 -8.91
C GLY A 74 20.16 -17.20 -8.26
N ILE A 75 19.21 -16.27 -8.40
CA ILE A 75 19.29 -14.94 -7.78
C ILE A 75 18.71 -14.99 -6.37
N PRO A 76 19.49 -14.70 -5.31
CA PRO A 76 19.00 -14.74 -3.94
C PRO A 76 18.19 -13.50 -3.55
N ASN A 77 17.50 -13.59 -2.40
CA ASN A 77 16.74 -12.48 -1.80
C ASN A 77 15.71 -11.81 -2.73
N VAL A 78 15.14 -12.57 -3.67
CA VAL A 78 14.10 -12.08 -4.57
C VAL A 78 12.78 -12.01 -3.81
N ARG A 79 12.10 -10.85 -3.91
CA ARG A 79 10.79 -10.62 -3.29
C ARG A 79 9.68 -11.30 -4.09
N THR A 80 9.50 -12.59 -3.86
CA THR A 80 8.60 -13.43 -4.67
C THR A 80 7.13 -12.98 -4.66
N CYS A 81 6.71 -12.16 -3.69
CA CYS A 81 5.33 -11.67 -3.64
C CYS A 81 5.00 -10.63 -4.72
N ILE A 82 6.01 -9.94 -5.27
CA ILE A 82 5.85 -8.93 -6.35
C ILE A 82 6.55 -9.34 -7.65
N THR A 83 7.25 -10.48 -7.67
CA THR A 83 7.89 -11.01 -8.87
C THR A 83 6.87 -11.81 -9.69
N PRO A 84 6.64 -11.46 -10.98
CA PRO A 84 5.75 -12.21 -11.86
C PRO A 84 6.32 -13.60 -12.19
N LEU A 85 5.44 -14.60 -12.18
CA LEU A 85 5.74 -15.98 -12.55
C LEU A 85 5.88 -16.12 -14.07
N LYS A 86 6.84 -16.94 -14.49
CA LYS A 86 7.06 -17.36 -15.88
C LYS A 86 7.29 -18.86 -15.99
N GLU A 87 7.15 -19.36 -17.21
CA GLU A 87 7.44 -20.75 -17.56
C GLU A 87 8.86 -21.16 -17.16
N GLY A 88 8.98 -22.33 -16.54
CA GLY A 88 10.25 -22.98 -16.22
C GLY A 88 11.05 -22.34 -15.08
N MET A 89 10.52 -21.33 -14.38
CA MET A 89 11.23 -20.70 -13.26
C MET A 89 11.61 -21.73 -12.17
N GLU A 90 12.83 -21.62 -11.65
CA GLU A 90 13.29 -22.36 -10.48
C GLU A 90 13.24 -21.46 -9.25
N VAL A 91 12.42 -21.85 -8.27
CA VAL A 91 12.22 -21.14 -7.02
C VAL A 91 12.65 -22.05 -5.88
N ARG A 92 13.54 -21.57 -5.02
CA ARG A 92 14.03 -22.34 -3.87
C ARG A 92 13.92 -21.52 -2.59
N THR A 93 13.41 -22.14 -1.53
CA THR A 93 13.44 -21.55 -0.19
C THR A 93 14.89 -21.26 0.18
N GLN A 94 15.12 -20.11 0.81
CA GLN A 94 16.45 -19.71 1.22
C GLN A 94 16.63 -20.00 2.71
N GLU A 95 17.65 -20.77 3.05
CA GLU A 95 18.07 -21.01 4.43
C GLU A 95 19.36 -20.25 4.70
N GLY A 96 19.36 -19.38 5.70
CA GLY A 96 20.55 -18.59 6.03
C GLY A 96 20.82 -17.42 5.08
N TYR A 97 22.06 -16.95 5.09
CA TYR A 97 22.56 -15.99 4.10
C TYR A 97 22.80 -16.75 2.79
N ALA A 98 22.29 -16.22 1.69
CA ALA A 98 22.58 -16.80 0.40
C ALA A 98 24.00 -16.44 -0.08
N ASP A 99 24.61 -17.38 -0.78
CA ASP A 99 25.83 -17.13 -1.52
C ASP A 99 25.61 -16.07 -2.60
N LEU A 100 26.65 -15.28 -2.86
CA LEU A 100 26.64 -14.36 -3.98
C LEU A 100 26.56 -15.19 -5.28
N PRO A 101 25.66 -14.83 -6.21
CA PRO A 101 25.58 -15.54 -7.48
C PRO A 101 26.91 -15.42 -8.23
N SER A 102 27.34 -16.51 -8.89
CA SER A 102 28.53 -16.56 -9.73
C SER A 102 28.30 -15.86 -11.08
N VAL A 103 27.88 -14.60 -11.04
CA VAL A 103 27.54 -13.81 -12.23
C VAL A 103 28.54 -12.68 -12.42
N SER A 104 29.02 -12.50 -13.65
CA SER A 104 29.83 -11.35 -14.05
C SER A 104 28.94 -10.09 -14.12
N PHE A 105 29.40 -8.97 -13.56
CA PHE A 105 28.71 -7.68 -13.72
C PHE A 105 28.63 -7.31 -15.22
N ARG A 106 27.42 -7.20 -15.77
CA ARG A 106 27.21 -6.99 -17.22
C ARG A 106 27.17 -5.52 -17.66
N GLY A 107 27.61 -4.57 -16.82
CA GLY A 107 27.36 -3.15 -17.05
C GLY A 107 25.86 -2.83 -16.94
N ARG A 108 25.50 -1.56 -16.69
CA ARG A 108 24.09 -1.12 -16.65
C ARG A 108 23.86 -0.05 -17.70
N LYS A 109 22.77 -0.18 -18.47
CA LYS A 109 22.29 0.90 -19.33
C LYS A 109 21.86 2.06 -18.43
N LYS A 110 22.60 3.16 -18.48
CA LYS A 110 22.26 4.41 -17.80
C LYS A 110 21.53 5.31 -18.79
N LYS A 111 20.31 5.73 -18.47
CA LYS A 111 19.53 6.68 -19.26
C LYS A 111 19.32 7.96 -18.48
N LYS A 112 19.33 9.11 -19.16
CA LYS A 112 18.94 10.39 -18.58
C LYS A 112 17.49 10.69 -18.99
N ILE A 113 16.68 11.15 -18.05
CA ILE A 113 15.33 11.69 -18.31
C ILE A 113 15.26 13.07 -17.69
N GLU A 114 14.70 14.02 -18.43
CA GLU A 114 14.36 15.35 -17.95
C GLU A 114 12.85 15.51 -18.03
N THR A 115 12.23 15.99 -16.96
CA THR A 115 10.78 16.19 -16.87
C THR A 115 10.47 17.41 -16.01
N ASP A 116 9.32 18.04 -16.17
CA ASP A 116 8.95 19.16 -15.28
C ASP A 116 8.53 18.66 -13.89
N VAL A 117 7.72 17.60 -13.85
CA VAL A 117 7.19 17.01 -12.61
C VAL A 117 7.46 15.50 -12.59
N LEU A 118 8.11 15.02 -11.53
CA LEU A 118 8.23 13.58 -11.24
C LEU A 118 7.16 13.16 -10.24
N VAL A 119 6.33 12.16 -10.56
CA VAL A 119 5.35 11.58 -9.63
C VAL A 119 5.76 10.17 -9.24
N ILE A 120 5.96 9.93 -7.95
CA ILE A 120 6.40 8.63 -7.42
C ILE A 120 5.22 7.92 -6.74
N GLY A 121 4.75 6.85 -7.39
CA GLY A 121 3.62 6.03 -6.99
C GLY A 121 2.39 6.27 -7.88
N ALA A 122 1.90 5.23 -8.55
CA ALA A 122 0.73 5.27 -9.44
C ALA A 122 -0.54 4.74 -8.74
N GLY A 123 -0.70 5.08 -7.46
CA GLY A 123 -1.96 4.96 -6.73
C GLY A 123 -2.96 6.07 -7.05
N PRO A 124 -4.09 6.16 -6.34
CA PRO A 124 -5.10 7.20 -6.59
C PRO A 124 -4.53 8.61 -6.55
N ALA A 125 -3.73 8.92 -5.52
CA ALA A 125 -3.10 10.23 -5.37
C ALA A 125 -2.14 10.55 -6.52
N GLY A 126 -1.22 9.64 -6.86
CA GLY A 126 -0.25 9.91 -7.91
C GLY A 126 -0.86 9.94 -9.31
N LEU A 127 -1.88 9.12 -9.58
CA LEU A 127 -2.62 9.22 -10.84
C LEU A 127 -3.33 10.56 -10.98
N THR A 128 -4.02 11.02 -9.94
CA THR A 128 -4.67 12.33 -10.01
C THR A 128 -3.68 13.48 -10.00
N SER A 129 -2.53 13.34 -9.32
CA SER A 129 -1.43 14.31 -9.41
C SER A 129 -0.87 14.41 -10.83
N ALA A 130 -0.58 13.28 -11.48
CA ALA A 130 -0.04 13.28 -12.83
C ALA A 130 -1.02 13.90 -13.83
N ILE A 131 -2.29 13.47 -13.79
CA ILE A 131 -3.36 14.01 -14.64
C ILE A 131 -3.55 15.51 -14.39
N GLU A 132 -3.57 15.95 -13.13
CA GLU A 132 -3.81 17.35 -12.82
C GLU A 132 -2.62 18.25 -13.18
N ALA A 133 -1.39 17.75 -13.03
CA ALA A 133 -0.20 18.45 -13.48
C ALA A 133 -0.18 18.57 -15.00
N ALA A 134 -0.37 17.48 -15.73
CA ALA A 134 -0.37 17.45 -17.20
C ALA A 134 -1.37 18.42 -17.83
N LYS A 135 -2.56 18.58 -17.24
CA LYS A 135 -3.55 19.58 -17.67
C LYS A 135 -3.04 21.03 -17.64
N GLN A 136 -2.04 21.33 -16.83
CA GLN A 136 -1.41 22.65 -16.79
C GLN A 136 -0.35 22.83 -17.89
N GLY A 137 -0.09 21.80 -18.70
CA GLY A 137 0.84 21.83 -19.83
C GLY A 137 2.29 21.50 -19.48
N VAL A 138 2.54 20.83 -18.35
CA VAL A 138 3.89 20.38 -17.95
C VAL A 138 4.14 18.93 -18.34
N LYS A 139 5.40 18.57 -18.60
CA LYS A 139 5.80 17.16 -18.80
C LYS A 139 5.89 16.42 -17.48
N VAL A 140 5.21 15.29 -17.39
CA VAL A 140 5.13 14.47 -16.18
C VAL A 140 5.75 13.10 -16.43
N LEU A 141 6.64 12.67 -15.54
CA LEU A 141 7.06 11.28 -15.43
C LEU A 141 6.36 10.63 -14.24
N LEU A 142 5.45 9.70 -14.49
CA LEU A 142 4.78 8.91 -13.44
C LEU A 142 5.47 7.55 -13.30
N VAL A 143 5.99 7.25 -12.12
CA VAL A 143 6.73 6.00 -11.86
C VAL A 143 6.08 5.16 -10.77
N ASP A 144 6.06 3.84 -10.93
CA ASP A 144 5.59 2.90 -9.89
C ASP A 144 6.41 1.61 -9.90
N GLU A 145 6.67 1.05 -8.72
CA GLU A 145 7.44 -0.19 -8.56
C GLU A 145 6.65 -1.44 -8.97
N ASN A 146 5.33 -1.36 -9.03
CA ASN A 146 4.43 -2.46 -9.36
C ASN A 146 4.24 -2.60 -10.88
N PRO A 147 3.89 -3.80 -11.36
CA PRO A 147 3.60 -4.04 -12.78
C PRO A 147 2.23 -3.52 -13.23
N ARG A 148 1.34 -3.13 -12.30
CA ARG A 148 -0.02 -2.66 -12.61
C ARG A 148 -0.26 -1.29 -12.02
N ILE A 149 -0.92 -0.43 -12.79
CA ILE A 149 -1.35 0.90 -12.39
C ILE A 149 -2.56 0.84 -11.44
N GLY A 150 -2.74 1.84 -10.59
CA GLY A 150 -3.90 1.98 -9.69
C GLY A 150 -3.59 1.80 -8.19
N GLY A 151 -2.39 1.34 -7.83
CA GLY A 151 -1.99 1.16 -6.43
C GLY A 151 -2.97 0.30 -5.64
N GLN A 152 -3.48 0.78 -4.51
CA GLN A 152 -4.43 0.01 -3.68
C GLN A 152 -5.85 -0.09 -4.28
N LEU A 153 -6.22 0.74 -5.27
CA LEU A 153 -7.55 0.71 -5.87
C LEU A 153 -7.87 -0.62 -6.55
N VAL A 154 -6.86 -1.27 -7.14
CA VAL A 154 -7.00 -2.56 -7.85
C VAL A 154 -7.45 -3.70 -6.91
N LYS A 155 -7.44 -3.46 -5.60
CA LYS A 155 -7.86 -4.41 -4.57
C LYS A 155 -9.26 -4.12 -4.02
N GLN A 156 -9.85 -2.97 -4.37
CA GLN A 156 -11.09 -2.49 -3.76
C GLN A 156 -12.31 -2.86 -4.60
N THR A 157 -13.03 -3.90 -4.16
CA THR A 157 -14.30 -4.31 -4.77
C THR A 157 -15.50 -3.54 -4.22
N HIS A 158 -15.38 -2.78 -3.12
CA HIS A 158 -16.49 -1.98 -2.59
C HIS A 158 -16.74 -0.74 -3.45
N LYS A 159 -17.99 -0.25 -3.48
CA LYS A 159 -18.34 1.01 -4.15
C LYS A 159 -17.97 2.20 -3.27
N PHE A 160 -17.40 3.23 -3.87
CA PHE A 160 -17.08 4.48 -3.20
C PHE A 160 -18.35 5.28 -2.91
N PHE A 161 -18.34 6.04 -1.82
CA PHE A 161 -19.41 6.94 -1.41
C PHE A 161 -18.96 8.39 -1.58
N GLY A 162 -19.89 9.35 -1.55
CA GLY A 162 -19.60 10.78 -1.69
C GLY A 162 -20.10 11.35 -3.00
N SER A 163 -19.30 12.18 -3.67
CA SER A 163 -19.71 12.87 -4.90
C SER A 163 -19.23 12.14 -6.16
N LYS A 164 -19.82 12.49 -7.32
CA LYS A 164 -19.34 12.04 -8.63
C LYS A 164 -17.87 12.42 -8.89
N GLY A 165 -17.38 13.51 -8.28
CA GLY A 165 -16.00 13.99 -8.42
C GLY A 165 -14.94 13.07 -7.80
N GLU A 166 -15.36 12.23 -6.85
CA GLU A 166 -14.56 11.16 -6.23
C GLU A 166 -15.11 9.77 -6.61
N PHE A 167 -15.79 9.68 -7.76
CA PHE A 167 -16.27 8.44 -8.35
C PHE A 167 -17.28 7.64 -7.50
N ALA A 168 -18.12 8.33 -6.74
CA ALA A 168 -19.18 7.69 -5.97
C ALA A 168 -20.04 6.74 -6.85
N GLY A 169 -20.33 5.56 -6.30
CA GLY A 169 -21.05 4.49 -7.00
C GLY A 169 -20.17 3.54 -7.83
N LYS A 170 -18.90 3.90 -8.09
CA LYS A 170 -17.92 3.03 -8.76
C LYS A 170 -17.08 2.27 -7.75
N ARG A 171 -16.61 1.08 -8.13
CA ARG A 171 -15.67 0.28 -7.34
C ARG A 171 -14.25 0.77 -7.58
N GLY A 172 -13.35 0.59 -6.61
CA GLY A 172 -11.97 1.04 -6.76
C GLY A 172 -11.27 0.42 -7.98
N ILE A 173 -11.55 -0.84 -8.31
CA ILE A 173 -11.02 -1.47 -9.54
C ILE A 173 -11.42 -0.70 -10.82
N GLU A 174 -12.66 -0.20 -10.89
CA GLU A 174 -13.14 0.61 -12.03
C GLU A 174 -12.48 2.00 -12.02
N ILE A 175 -12.26 2.58 -10.83
CA ILE A 175 -11.57 3.86 -10.68
C ILE A 175 -10.11 3.75 -11.13
N ALA A 176 -9.44 2.64 -10.80
CA ALA A 176 -8.07 2.35 -11.24
C ALA A 176 -7.97 2.30 -12.77
N GLU A 177 -8.92 1.64 -13.44
CA GLU A 177 -8.99 1.59 -14.90
C GLU A 177 -9.24 2.97 -15.52
N ILE A 178 -10.18 3.74 -14.96
CA ILE A 178 -10.51 5.08 -15.46
C ILE A 178 -9.32 6.04 -15.33
N LEU A 179 -8.70 6.09 -14.16
CA LEU A 179 -7.56 6.97 -13.91
C LEU A 179 -6.32 6.48 -14.66
N GLY A 180 -6.09 5.17 -14.70
CA GLY A 180 -4.97 4.58 -15.41
C GLY A 180 -5.03 4.87 -16.91
N ARG A 181 -6.20 4.68 -17.54
CA ARG A 181 -6.41 5.02 -18.95
C ARG A 181 -6.12 6.49 -19.23
N LYS A 182 -6.69 7.39 -18.43
CA LYS A 182 -6.44 8.84 -18.56
C LYS A 182 -4.96 9.20 -18.48
N ALA A 183 -4.23 8.59 -17.54
CA ALA A 183 -2.80 8.83 -17.40
C ALA A 183 -1.97 8.25 -18.55
N GLN A 184 -2.41 7.14 -19.17
CA GLN A 184 -1.69 6.49 -20.26
C GLN A 184 -2.01 7.07 -21.66
N GLU A 185 -3.18 7.69 -21.82
CA GLU A 185 -3.62 8.31 -23.08
C GLU A 185 -3.20 9.79 -23.20
N ASP A 186 -2.72 10.40 -22.10
CA ASP A 186 -2.24 11.79 -22.10
C ASP A 186 -0.80 11.87 -22.59
N GLU A 187 -0.57 12.62 -23.67
CA GLU A 187 0.75 12.78 -24.31
C GLU A 187 1.80 13.50 -23.44
N ASN A 188 1.36 14.20 -22.39
CA ASN A 188 2.27 14.88 -21.45
C ASN A 188 2.69 13.98 -20.28
N ILE A 189 2.19 12.73 -20.21
CA ILE A 189 2.47 11.81 -19.10
C ILE A 189 3.22 10.58 -19.62
N ASP A 190 4.50 10.48 -19.28
CA ASP A 190 5.27 9.26 -19.43
C ASP A 190 5.04 8.33 -18.23
N VAL A 191 4.45 7.16 -18.47
CA VAL A 191 4.21 6.16 -17.40
C VAL A 191 5.27 5.07 -17.42
N LEU A 192 6.01 4.94 -16.31
CA LEU A 192 7.09 3.97 -16.15
C LEU A 192 6.83 3.02 -14.97
N LEU A 193 6.19 1.89 -15.28
CA LEU A 193 5.92 0.80 -14.31
C LEU A 193 7.16 -0.07 -14.05
N GLN A 194 7.07 -0.93 -13.03
CA GLN A 194 8.17 -1.80 -12.57
C GLN A 194 9.47 -1.05 -12.29
N THR A 195 9.35 0.20 -11.85
CA THR A 195 10.45 1.14 -11.67
C THR A 195 10.42 1.71 -10.26
N SER A 196 11.45 1.40 -9.49
CA SER A 196 11.60 1.90 -8.12
C SER A 196 12.46 3.16 -8.12
N ALA A 197 11.94 4.25 -7.56
CA ALA A 197 12.78 5.35 -7.11
C ALA A 197 13.54 4.90 -5.86
N PHE A 198 14.87 4.95 -5.91
CA PHE A 198 15.72 4.44 -4.82
C PHE A 198 16.58 5.52 -4.16
N GLY A 199 16.72 6.70 -4.78
CA GLY A 199 17.54 7.75 -4.22
C GLY A 199 17.17 9.14 -4.71
N TYR A 200 17.31 10.11 -3.80
CA TYR A 200 17.39 11.53 -4.08
C TYR A 200 18.83 12.01 -3.86
N TYR A 201 19.29 12.90 -4.71
CA TYR A 201 20.65 13.43 -4.70
C TYR A 201 20.62 14.94 -4.88
N GLU A 202 21.49 15.64 -4.19
CA GLU A 202 21.74 17.05 -4.47
C GLU A 202 22.57 17.17 -5.75
N ASN A 203 22.24 18.16 -6.59
CA ASN A 203 22.88 18.37 -7.89
C ASN A 203 23.59 19.74 -7.98
N GLY A 204 23.65 20.50 -6.88
CA GLY A 204 24.23 21.84 -6.82
C GLY A 204 23.49 22.90 -7.64
N LYS A 205 22.28 22.61 -8.15
CA LYS A 205 21.42 23.54 -8.89
C LYS A 205 20.13 23.74 -8.12
N ASP A 206 19.84 24.97 -7.70
CA ASP A 206 18.67 25.27 -6.85
C ASP A 206 17.32 25.04 -7.57
N ASP A 207 17.33 24.99 -8.90
CA ASP A 207 16.12 24.91 -9.73
C ASP A 207 15.70 23.47 -10.11
N PHE A 208 16.49 22.46 -9.75
CA PHE A 208 16.22 21.07 -10.15
C PHE A 208 16.49 20.07 -9.03
N HIS A 209 15.72 19.00 -9.03
CA HIS A 209 15.89 17.82 -8.19
C HIS A 209 16.47 16.66 -9.02
N LEU A 210 17.29 15.83 -8.38
CA LEU A 210 17.93 14.69 -9.02
C LEU A 210 17.55 13.38 -8.33
N PHE A 211 17.00 12.44 -9.10
CA PHE A 211 16.57 11.13 -8.62
C PHE A 211 17.27 9.98 -9.35
N GLY A 212 17.58 8.92 -8.61
CA GLY A 212 17.96 7.63 -9.14
C GLY A 212 16.76 6.69 -9.18
N LEU A 213 16.44 6.18 -10.37
CA LEU A 213 15.42 5.16 -10.55
C LEU A 213 16.02 3.88 -11.12
N VAL A 214 15.40 2.74 -10.83
CA VAL A 214 15.79 1.44 -11.40
C VAL A 214 14.57 0.67 -11.86
N LYS A 215 14.55 0.31 -13.14
CA LYS A 215 13.56 -0.59 -13.72
C LYS A 215 14.11 -2.00 -13.71
N ARG A 216 13.33 -2.94 -13.17
CA ARG A 216 13.71 -4.35 -13.09
C ARG A 216 12.70 -5.20 -13.83
N VAL A 217 13.08 -5.68 -15.01
CA VAL A 217 12.23 -6.51 -15.86
C VAL A 217 13.06 -7.68 -16.37
N ASN A 218 12.61 -8.91 -16.12
CA ASN A 218 13.19 -10.13 -16.70
C ASN A 218 14.68 -10.35 -16.42
N GLY A 219 15.19 -9.87 -15.29
CA GLY A 219 16.63 -9.96 -14.95
C GLY A 219 17.49 -8.90 -15.63
N GLU A 220 16.90 -8.01 -16.43
CA GLU A 220 17.55 -6.80 -16.92
C GLU A 220 17.27 -5.63 -15.98
N GLU A 221 18.31 -4.80 -15.77
CA GLU A 221 18.22 -3.58 -14.98
C GLU A 221 18.55 -2.37 -15.86
N GLU A 222 17.60 -1.45 -15.98
CA GLU A 222 17.84 -0.11 -16.52
C GLU A 222 17.89 0.89 -15.37
N VAL A 223 18.93 1.72 -15.32
CA VAL A 223 19.07 2.77 -14.31
C VAL A 223 18.82 4.11 -14.97
N TYR A 224 17.94 4.90 -14.37
CA TYR A 224 17.60 6.24 -14.84
C TYR A 224 18.14 7.28 -13.89
N LYS A 225 18.81 8.28 -14.48
CA LYS A 225 19.11 9.55 -13.84
C LYS A 225 17.98 10.50 -14.25
N VAL A 226 17.11 10.87 -13.31
CA VAL A 226 15.96 11.76 -13.58
C VAL A 226 16.23 13.13 -12.99
N GLU A 227 16.25 14.15 -13.82
CA GLU A 227 16.28 15.56 -13.41
C GLU A 227 14.87 16.15 -13.57
N CYS A 228 14.35 16.76 -12.52
CA CYS A 228 13.00 17.37 -12.55
C CYS A 228 12.93 18.68 -11.78
N LYS A 229 12.01 19.58 -12.15
CA LYS A 229 11.85 20.87 -11.44
C LYS A 229 11.11 20.72 -10.11
N SER A 230 10.12 19.82 -10.07
CA SER A 230 9.41 19.44 -8.84
C SER A 230 9.15 17.94 -8.79
N ALA A 231 8.87 17.42 -7.60
CA ALA A 231 8.51 16.01 -7.41
C ALA A 231 7.37 15.83 -6.41
N ILE A 232 6.50 14.85 -6.67
CA ILE A 232 5.35 14.49 -5.84
C ILE A 232 5.53 13.07 -5.33
N PHE A 233 5.53 12.91 -4.01
CA PHE A 233 5.55 11.62 -3.34
C PHE A 233 4.13 11.15 -3.04
N ALA A 234 3.66 10.17 -3.81
CA ALA A 234 2.39 9.48 -3.65
C ALA A 234 2.61 7.99 -3.26
N CYS A 235 3.62 7.74 -2.43
CA CYS A 235 4.13 6.41 -2.08
C CYS A 235 3.19 5.56 -1.20
N GLY A 236 2.05 6.12 -0.78
CA GLY A 236 1.07 5.46 0.08
C GLY A 236 1.59 5.14 1.47
N ALA A 237 1.01 4.10 2.08
CA ALA A 237 1.32 3.62 3.42
C ALA A 237 1.49 2.08 3.43
N MET A 238 2.10 1.58 4.51
CA MET A 238 2.30 0.17 4.77
C MET A 238 1.45 -0.30 5.95
N GLU A 239 1.03 -1.55 5.92
CA GLU A 239 0.25 -2.17 6.99
C GLU A 239 1.04 -2.30 8.29
N ASN A 240 0.39 -2.01 9.41
CA ASN A 240 0.96 -2.24 10.73
C ASN A 240 0.85 -3.72 11.12
N MET A 241 1.78 -4.14 11.97
CA MET A 241 1.75 -5.46 12.62
C MET A 241 1.44 -5.28 14.11
N LEU A 242 0.68 -6.20 14.67
CA LEU A 242 0.45 -6.29 16.12
C LEU A 242 1.43 -7.32 16.73
N VAL A 243 1.91 -7.04 17.93
CA VAL A 243 2.82 -7.94 18.66
C VAL A 243 2.00 -8.84 19.56
N PHE A 244 2.03 -10.14 19.29
CA PHE A 244 1.43 -11.19 20.11
C PHE A 244 2.14 -12.54 19.83
N PRO A 245 2.18 -13.48 20.78
CA PRO A 245 2.69 -14.83 20.55
C PRO A 245 2.08 -15.48 19.29
N GLY A 246 2.94 -15.99 18.40
CA GLY A 246 2.52 -16.61 17.13
C GLY A 246 2.16 -15.63 16.00
N ASN A 247 2.40 -14.32 16.16
CA ASN A 247 2.10 -13.32 15.12
C ASN A 247 2.89 -13.47 13.81
N ASP A 248 3.87 -14.38 13.77
CA ASP A 248 4.67 -14.67 12.59
C ASP A 248 4.29 -15.97 11.86
N LEU A 249 3.33 -16.73 12.39
CA LEU A 249 2.85 -17.96 11.78
C LEU A 249 2.28 -17.71 10.38
N PRO A 250 2.55 -18.59 9.39
CA PRO A 250 1.80 -18.60 8.14
C PRO A 250 0.30 -18.68 8.39
N GLY A 251 -0.48 -17.81 7.75
CA GLY A 251 -1.90 -17.65 8.07
C GLY A 251 -2.19 -16.34 8.83
N VAL A 252 -1.18 -15.70 9.42
CA VAL A 252 -1.27 -14.31 9.86
C VAL A 252 -0.95 -13.39 8.68
N TYR A 253 -1.92 -12.56 8.28
CA TYR A 253 -1.79 -11.66 7.13
C TYR A 253 -2.12 -10.22 7.52
N GLY A 254 -1.58 -9.26 6.77
CA GLY A 254 -2.18 -7.93 6.68
C GLY A 254 -3.45 -7.95 5.82
N ALA A 255 -4.41 -7.08 6.11
CA ALA A 255 -5.61 -6.87 5.30
C ALA A 255 -5.32 -6.62 3.80
N GLY A 256 -4.34 -5.79 3.48
CA GLY A 256 -3.87 -5.53 2.12
C GLY A 256 -3.27 -6.75 1.45
N GLY A 257 -2.59 -7.63 2.20
CA GLY A 257 -2.10 -8.93 1.74
C GLY A 257 -3.24 -9.91 1.43
N VAL A 258 -4.24 -9.98 2.31
CA VAL A 258 -5.48 -10.74 2.07
C VAL A 258 -6.16 -10.28 0.78
N GLN A 259 -6.34 -8.96 0.62
CA GLN A 259 -6.94 -8.43 -0.60
C GLN A 259 -6.07 -8.70 -1.84
N THR A 260 -4.74 -8.69 -1.74
CA THR A 260 -3.86 -9.06 -2.86
C THR A 260 -4.10 -10.50 -3.30
N LEU A 261 -4.09 -11.47 -2.38
CA LEU A 261 -4.35 -12.88 -2.73
C LEU A 261 -5.74 -13.06 -3.36
N MET A 262 -6.75 -12.53 -2.67
CA MET A 262 -8.16 -12.76 -2.99
C MET A 262 -8.63 -11.96 -4.21
N ASN A 263 -8.43 -10.64 -4.20
CA ASN A 263 -9.03 -9.74 -5.19
C ASN A 263 -8.17 -9.56 -6.44
N VAL A 264 -6.84 -9.71 -6.32
CA VAL A 264 -5.94 -9.53 -7.48
C VAL A 264 -5.60 -10.85 -8.16
N TYR A 265 -5.32 -11.91 -7.39
CA TYR A 265 -4.90 -13.20 -7.93
C TYR A 265 -5.98 -14.29 -7.89
N GLY A 266 -7.13 -14.03 -7.26
CA GLY A 266 -8.23 -14.98 -7.15
C GLY A 266 -7.84 -16.23 -6.37
N ILE A 267 -7.16 -16.03 -5.24
CA ILE A 267 -6.67 -17.08 -4.33
C ILE A 267 -7.20 -16.77 -2.94
N LEU A 268 -7.94 -17.70 -2.37
CA LEU A 268 -8.44 -17.58 -1.02
C LEU A 268 -7.28 -17.67 -0.02
N PRO A 269 -7.13 -16.74 0.95
CA PRO A 269 -6.04 -16.78 1.92
C PRO A 269 -6.17 -17.94 2.93
N GLY A 270 -7.40 -18.36 3.23
CA GLY A 270 -7.79 -19.45 4.11
C GLY A 270 -9.32 -19.58 4.16
N LYS A 271 -9.84 -20.60 4.84
CA LYS A 271 -11.27 -20.89 4.90
C LYS A 271 -11.98 -20.23 6.09
N LYS A 272 -11.33 -20.18 7.26
CA LYS A 272 -11.89 -19.66 8.51
C LYS A 272 -11.03 -18.51 9.00
N VAL A 273 -11.56 -17.29 8.91
CA VAL A 273 -10.82 -16.05 9.14
C VAL A 273 -11.25 -15.35 10.42
N LEU A 274 -10.32 -15.18 11.35
CA LEU A 274 -10.44 -14.20 12.44
C LEU A 274 -9.98 -12.83 11.94
N MET A 275 -10.84 -11.82 12.00
CA MET A 275 -10.48 -10.44 11.69
C MET A 275 -10.12 -9.66 12.96
N VAL A 276 -8.95 -9.02 12.98
CA VAL A 276 -8.50 -8.15 14.07
C VAL A 276 -8.55 -6.69 13.63
N GLY A 277 -9.48 -5.93 14.20
CA GLY A 277 -9.77 -4.53 13.89
C GLY A 277 -11.11 -4.35 13.17
N SER A 278 -11.92 -3.40 13.64
CA SER A 278 -13.23 -3.06 13.08
C SER A 278 -13.30 -1.66 12.46
N GLY A 279 -12.14 -1.09 12.12
CA GLY A 279 -12.06 0.09 11.25
C GLY A 279 -12.64 -0.18 9.85
N ASN A 280 -12.72 0.86 9.01
CA ASN A 280 -13.26 0.73 7.65
C ASN A 280 -12.62 -0.42 6.86
N VAL A 281 -11.29 -0.56 6.91
CA VAL A 281 -10.55 -1.65 6.26
C VAL A 281 -11.02 -3.02 6.79
N GLY A 282 -11.05 -3.23 8.10
CA GLY A 282 -11.41 -4.52 8.69
C GLY A 282 -12.84 -4.95 8.35
N LEU A 283 -13.80 -4.02 8.39
CA LEU A 283 -15.19 -4.29 8.02
C LEU A 283 -15.35 -4.57 6.52
N ILE A 284 -14.71 -3.77 5.67
CA ILE A 284 -14.77 -3.95 4.21
C ILE A 284 -14.12 -5.28 3.81
N VAL A 285 -12.92 -5.58 4.31
CA VAL A 285 -12.20 -6.81 3.97
C VAL A 285 -12.94 -8.04 4.50
N SER A 286 -13.56 -7.97 5.68
CA SER A 286 -14.41 -9.05 6.18
C SER A 286 -15.56 -9.34 5.21
N TYR A 287 -16.23 -8.30 4.70
CA TYR A 287 -17.29 -8.49 3.71
C TYR A 287 -16.78 -9.04 2.38
N GLN A 288 -15.59 -8.62 1.94
CA GLN A 288 -14.97 -9.17 0.73
C GLN A 288 -14.57 -10.66 0.89
N LEU A 289 -14.11 -11.06 2.07
CA LEU A 289 -13.82 -12.47 2.38
C LEU A 289 -15.07 -13.34 2.24
N LEU A 290 -16.21 -12.87 2.76
CA LEU A 290 -17.50 -13.55 2.58
C LEU A 290 -17.88 -13.66 1.09
N GLN A 291 -17.67 -12.59 0.31
CA GLN A 291 -17.92 -12.60 -1.13
C GLN A 291 -17.03 -13.57 -1.91
N ALA A 292 -15.81 -13.82 -1.42
CA ALA A 292 -14.89 -14.80 -1.97
C ALA A 292 -15.14 -16.25 -1.49
N GLY A 293 -16.11 -16.46 -0.60
CA GLY A 293 -16.47 -17.76 -0.07
C GLY A 293 -15.65 -18.22 1.13
N ALA A 294 -14.92 -17.33 1.81
CA ALA A 294 -14.36 -17.60 3.13
C ALA A 294 -15.43 -17.39 4.23
N GLU A 295 -15.27 -18.10 5.33
CA GLU A 295 -16.00 -17.87 6.58
C GLU A 295 -15.22 -16.85 7.42
N VAL A 296 -15.88 -15.78 7.85
CA VAL A 296 -15.32 -14.85 8.85
C VAL A 296 -15.90 -15.24 10.20
N VAL A 297 -15.11 -15.93 11.03
CA VAL A 297 -15.60 -16.51 12.30
C VAL A 297 -15.94 -15.44 13.32
N CYS A 298 -15.19 -14.33 13.32
CA CYS A 298 -15.37 -13.21 14.24
C CYS A 298 -14.58 -11.99 13.75
N ILE A 299 -15.09 -10.80 14.04
CA ILE A 299 -14.32 -9.56 14.06
C ILE A 299 -14.10 -9.16 15.52
N ILE A 300 -12.87 -8.91 15.93
CA ILE A 300 -12.55 -8.35 17.25
C ILE A 300 -12.06 -6.91 17.11
N GLU A 301 -12.45 -6.07 18.05
CA GLU A 301 -12.09 -4.66 18.13
C GLU A 301 -11.66 -4.33 19.54
N ALA A 302 -10.48 -3.75 19.67
CA ALA A 302 -9.91 -3.42 20.97
C ALA A 302 -10.67 -2.24 21.60
N MET A 303 -11.12 -1.25 20.81
CA MET A 303 -11.95 -0.16 21.31
C MET A 303 -13.31 -0.67 21.83
N PRO A 304 -13.96 0.04 22.78
CA PRO A 304 -15.31 -0.27 23.24
C PRO A 304 -16.42 0.05 22.21
N ARG A 305 -16.04 0.38 20.98
CA ARG A 305 -16.94 0.76 19.89
C ARG A 305 -16.36 0.31 18.55
N ILE A 306 -17.24 0.15 17.56
CA ILE A 306 -16.83 -0.14 16.18
C ILE A 306 -16.14 1.09 15.58
N GLY A 307 -14.97 0.89 14.99
CA GLY A 307 -14.14 1.99 14.47
C GLY A 307 -14.51 2.49 13.08
N GLY A 308 -15.18 1.67 12.26
CA GLY A 308 -15.58 2.02 10.88
C GLY A 308 -17.05 2.43 10.75
N TYR A 309 -17.45 2.79 9.51
CA TYR A 309 -18.82 3.20 9.23
C TYR A 309 -19.85 2.11 9.54
N HIS A 310 -20.94 2.50 10.19
CA HIS A 310 -22.02 1.60 10.57
C HIS A 310 -22.64 0.84 9.39
N VAL A 311 -22.65 1.41 8.18
CA VAL A 311 -23.15 0.72 6.97
C VAL A 311 -22.31 -0.51 6.60
N HIS A 312 -21.00 -0.50 6.87
CA HIS A 312 -20.15 -1.66 6.65
C HIS A 312 -20.35 -2.71 7.75
N ALA A 313 -20.45 -2.26 9.00
CA ALA A 313 -20.74 -3.13 10.14
C ALA A 313 -22.09 -3.84 10.01
N ALA A 314 -23.13 -3.12 9.59
CA ALA A 314 -24.47 -3.66 9.39
C ALA A 314 -24.50 -4.76 8.31
N LYS A 315 -23.77 -4.58 7.21
CA LYS A 315 -23.64 -5.60 6.14
C LYS A 315 -23.01 -6.88 6.67
N VAL A 316 -21.91 -6.77 7.40
CA VAL A 316 -21.19 -7.93 7.94
C VAL A 316 -22.03 -8.66 8.99
N ARG A 317 -22.70 -7.93 9.90
CA ARG A 317 -23.63 -8.49 10.88
C ARG A 317 -24.84 -9.17 10.24
N ARG A 318 -25.38 -8.60 9.16
CA ARG A 318 -26.49 -9.21 8.40
C ARG A 318 -26.11 -10.57 7.81
N CYS A 319 -24.83 -10.78 7.50
CA CYS A 319 -24.26 -12.06 7.09
C CYS A 319 -23.96 -13.02 8.26
N GLY A 320 -24.32 -12.68 9.50
CA GLY A 320 -24.15 -13.54 10.67
C GLY A 320 -22.80 -13.43 11.39
N VAL A 321 -21.90 -12.54 10.95
CA VAL A 321 -20.56 -12.41 11.54
C VAL A 321 -20.62 -11.59 12.84
N PRO A 322 -20.18 -12.13 13.99
CA PRO A 322 -20.14 -11.39 15.24
C PRO A 322 -19.02 -10.34 15.23
N ILE A 323 -19.29 -9.19 15.87
CA ILE A 323 -18.30 -8.12 16.09
C ILE A 323 -18.19 -7.87 17.59
N LEU A 324 -17.04 -8.22 18.17
CA LEU A 324 -16.78 -8.10 19.60
C LEU A 324 -15.90 -6.88 19.86
N THR A 325 -16.45 -5.86 20.52
CA THR A 325 -15.71 -4.69 20.99
C THR A 325 -15.09 -4.95 22.36
N SER A 326 -14.09 -4.18 22.75
CA SER A 326 -13.28 -4.45 23.95
C SER A 326 -12.67 -5.87 23.94
N HIS A 327 -12.23 -6.35 22.78
CA HIS A 327 -11.56 -7.65 22.63
C HIS A 327 -10.29 -7.51 21.81
N THR A 328 -9.24 -8.24 22.19
CA THR A 328 -7.98 -8.31 21.46
C THR A 328 -7.57 -9.76 21.22
N ILE A 329 -6.65 -9.95 20.28
CA ILE A 329 -5.94 -11.21 20.10
C ILE A 329 -4.85 -11.33 21.16
N VAL A 330 -4.80 -12.49 21.81
CA VAL A 330 -3.82 -12.83 22.85
C VAL A 330 -2.71 -13.68 22.27
N GLU A 331 -3.04 -14.67 21.44
CA GLU A 331 -2.09 -15.62 20.87
C GLU A 331 -2.64 -16.21 19.57
N ALA A 332 -1.76 -16.50 18.61
CA ALA A 332 -2.06 -17.41 17.50
C ALA A 332 -1.35 -18.75 17.75
N LYS A 333 -2.09 -19.85 17.57
CA LYS A 333 -1.58 -21.20 17.80
C LYS A 333 -1.49 -21.99 16.49
N GLY A 334 -0.50 -22.85 16.43
CA GLY A 334 -0.28 -23.81 15.35
C GLY A 334 1.20 -24.09 15.13
N LYS A 335 1.52 -25.17 14.39
CA LYS A 335 2.90 -25.62 14.20
C LYS A 335 3.55 -25.04 12.95
N GLU A 336 2.94 -25.28 11.79
CA GLU A 336 3.43 -24.83 10.47
C GLU A 336 2.59 -23.67 9.91
N ARG A 337 1.41 -23.45 10.46
CA ARG A 337 0.47 -22.39 10.10
C ARG A 337 -0.52 -22.19 11.25
N VAL A 338 -1.33 -21.14 11.18
CA VAL A 338 -2.43 -20.90 12.11
C VAL A 338 -3.43 -22.07 12.05
N GLU A 339 -3.80 -22.57 13.23
CA GLU A 339 -4.83 -23.59 13.46
C GLU A 339 -5.93 -23.07 14.41
N SER A 340 -5.58 -22.13 15.29
CA SER A 340 -6.52 -21.41 16.14
C SER A 340 -5.94 -20.08 16.64
N ALA A 341 -6.78 -19.26 17.24
CA ALA A 341 -6.38 -18.02 17.92
C ALA A 341 -7.06 -17.91 19.28
N VAL A 342 -6.32 -17.44 20.28
CA VAL A 342 -6.86 -17.06 21.58
C VAL A 342 -7.22 -15.58 21.54
N ILE A 343 -8.47 -15.26 21.87
CA ILE A 343 -8.94 -13.88 22.04
C ILE A 343 -9.32 -13.66 23.50
N GLY A 344 -9.25 -12.42 23.97
CA GLY A 344 -9.64 -12.05 25.33
C GLY A 344 -10.30 -10.68 25.38
N ARG A 345 -11.16 -10.48 26.39
CA ARG A 345 -11.73 -9.17 26.68
C ARG A 345 -10.64 -8.26 27.26
N ILE A 346 -10.66 -6.98 26.92
CA ILE A 346 -9.76 -5.98 27.51
C ILE A 346 -10.51 -4.99 28.40
N ASP A 347 -9.86 -4.53 29.46
CA ASP A 347 -10.37 -3.48 30.34
C ASP A 347 -10.06 -2.07 29.82
N GLU A 348 -10.45 -1.05 30.57
CA GLU A 348 -10.20 0.36 30.24
C GLU A 348 -8.71 0.74 30.23
N ASN A 349 -7.85 -0.07 30.87
CA ASN A 349 -6.40 0.08 30.89
C ASN A 349 -5.71 -0.76 29.80
N TRP A 350 -6.48 -1.33 28.87
CA TRP A 350 -5.99 -2.18 27.77
C TRP A 350 -5.36 -3.49 28.23
N ASN A 351 -5.61 -3.93 29.47
CA ASN A 351 -5.16 -5.23 29.95
C ASN A 351 -6.17 -6.31 29.59
N VAL A 352 -5.68 -7.51 29.26
CA VAL A 352 -6.53 -8.68 29.07
C VAL A 352 -7.16 -9.06 30.42
N VAL A 353 -8.49 -9.15 30.46
CA VAL A 353 -9.22 -9.56 31.65
C VAL A 353 -9.00 -11.06 31.86
N LYS A 354 -8.31 -11.42 32.94
CA LYS A 354 -8.00 -12.81 33.28
C LYS A 354 -9.26 -13.69 33.34
N GLY A 355 -9.22 -14.84 32.69
CA GLY A 355 -10.33 -15.79 32.60
C GLY A 355 -11.35 -15.46 31.50
N SER A 356 -11.16 -14.37 30.75
CA SER A 356 -12.00 -14.05 29.58
C SER A 356 -11.47 -14.64 28.28
N GLU A 357 -10.29 -15.26 28.32
CA GLU A 357 -9.65 -15.87 27.18
C GLU A 357 -10.47 -17.03 26.64
N ARG A 358 -10.64 -17.07 25.33
CA ARG A 358 -11.25 -18.21 24.64
C ARG A 358 -10.54 -18.46 23.33
N GLU A 359 -10.44 -19.73 23.00
CA GLU A 359 -9.84 -20.19 21.75
C GLU A 359 -10.90 -20.28 20.65
N ILE A 360 -10.56 -19.80 19.45
CA ILE A 360 -11.39 -19.84 18.25
C ILE A 360 -10.60 -20.59 17.18
N GLU A 361 -11.21 -21.64 16.62
CA GLU A 361 -10.65 -22.36 15.48
C GLU A 361 -10.65 -21.45 14.23
N CYS A 362 -9.47 -21.23 13.66
CA CYS A 362 -9.31 -20.45 12.43
C CYS A 362 -8.02 -20.88 11.72
N ASP A 363 -7.99 -20.78 10.40
CA ASP A 363 -6.77 -21.06 9.61
C ASP A 363 -6.12 -19.77 9.08
N THR A 364 -6.72 -18.62 9.40
CA THR A 364 -6.25 -17.31 8.96
C THR A 364 -6.61 -16.24 9.98
N ILE A 365 -5.65 -15.37 10.29
CA ILE A 365 -5.81 -14.16 11.09
C ILE A 365 -5.50 -12.96 10.19
N CYS A 366 -6.48 -12.10 9.99
CA CYS A 366 -6.34 -10.90 9.18
C CYS A 366 -6.20 -9.67 10.07
N LEU A 367 -5.06 -9.00 9.99
CA LEU A 367 -4.75 -7.80 10.77
C LEU A 367 -5.15 -6.54 10.00
N ALA A 368 -6.12 -5.79 10.54
CA ALA A 368 -6.57 -4.49 10.06
C ALA A 368 -6.34 -3.40 11.13
N VAL A 369 -5.11 -3.35 11.67
CA VAL A 369 -4.72 -2.56 12.85
C VAL A 369 -4.02 -1.23 12.52
N GLY A 370 -4.40 -0.62 11.40
CA GLY A 370 -3.85 0.66 10.94
C GLY A 370 -2.68 0.54 9.96
N LEU A 371 -2.25 1.68 9.45
CA LEU A 371 -1.19 1.81 8.45
C LEU A 371 -0.18 2.87 8.91
N SER A 372 1.03 2.80 8.37
CA SER A 372 2.13 3.75 8.57
C SER A 372 2.52 4.40 7.24
N PRO A 373 2.54 5.75 7.12
CA PRO A 373 2.96 6.43 5.89
C PRO A 373 4.35 6.03 5.39
N SER A 374 4.53 5.94 4.06
CA SER A 374 5.83 5.61 3.45
C SER A 374 6.69 6.87 3.24
N VAL A 375 7.43 7.27 4.27
CA VAL A 375 8.21 8.53 4.29
C VAL A 375 9.69 8.40 3.95
N LYS A 376 10.22 7.19 3.74
CA LYS A 376 11.68 6.96 3.66
C LYS A 376 12.39 7.78 2.57
N LEU A 377 11.85 7.77 1.35
CA LEU A 377 12.43 8.54 0.24
C LEU A 377 12.15 10.04 0.38
N ILE A 378 11.06 10.42 1.06
CA ILE A 378 10.76 11.82 1.39
C ILE A 378 11.80 12.36 2.37
N ALA A 379 12.12 11.61 3.43
CA ALA A 379 13.15 11.99 4.39
C ALA A 379 14.53 12.15 3.73
N GLN A 380 14.84 11.35 2.70
CA GLN A 380 16.08 11.47 1.95
C GLN A 380 16.22 12.80 1.20
N THR A 381 15.13 13.51 0.91
CA THR A 381 15.20 14.84 0.27
C THR A 381 15.66 15.95 1.21
N GLY A 382 15.73 15.66 2.52
CA GLY A 382 15.90 16.65 3.58
C GLY A 382 14.58 17.27 4.05
N ALA A 383 13.43 16.82 3.54
CA ALA A 383 12.14 17.20 4.09
C ALA A 383 12.00 16.70 5.54
N GLU A 384 11.45 17.56 6.40
CA GLU A 384 11.31 17.31 7.83
C GLU A 384 10.19 16.30 8.07
N VAL A 385 10.51 15.24 8.79
CA VAL A 385 9.57 14.19 9.17
C VAL A 385 9.33 14.25 10.68
N ARG A 386 8.07 14.16 11.09
CA ARG A 386 7.63 14.21 12.50
C ARG A 386 6.66 13.08 12.80
N PHE A 387 6.70 12.60 14.03
CA PHE A 387 5.74 11.60 14.51
C PHE A 387 4.44 12.30 14.93
N ILE A 388 3.35 12.00 14.22
CA ILE A 388 2.01 12.54 14.48
C ILE A 388 1.03 11.34 14.52
N PRO A 389 0.60 10.90 15.72
CA PRO A 389 -0.26 9.72 15.87
C PRO A 389 -1.53 9.77 15.02
N GLU A 390 -2.14 10.96 14.93
CA GLU A 390 -3.36 11.16 14.15
C GLU A 390 -3.12 10.95 12.65
N ALA A 391 -1.93 11.23 12.13
CA ALA A 391 -1.54 10.99 10.73
C ALA A 391 -1.19 9.52 10.43
N GLY A 392 -1.17 8.66 11.45
CA GLY A 392 -0.75 7.25 11.31
C GLY A 392 0.74 7.01 11.59
N GLY A 393 1.45 7.98 12.18
CA GLY A 393 2.85 7.82 12.61
C GLY A 393 3.76 8.90 12.04
N TYR A 394 4.92 8.52 11.52
CA TYR A 394 5.85 9.46 10.90
C TYR A 394 5.30 9.99 9.58
N VAL A 395 5.27 11.31 9.43
CA VAL A 395 4.77 12.00 8.23
C VAL A 395 5.66 13.19 7.91
N ALA A 396 5.81 13.53 6.63
CA ALA A 396 6.51 14.74 6.21
C ALA A 396 5.66 15.97 6.55
N LEU A 397 6.28 16.99 7.14
CA LEU A 397 5.61 18.27 7.34
C LEU A 397 5.36 18.91 5.98
N HIS A 398 4.13 19.38 5.76
CA HIS A 398 3.69 19.98 4.50
C HIS A 398 2.61 21.03 4.73
N ASN A 399 2.48 21.99 3.80
CA ASN A 399 1.46 23.03 3.87
C ASN A 399 0.13 22.58 3.23
N LYS A 400 -0.87 23.48 3.22
CA LYS A 400 -2.19 23.21 2.62
C LYS A 400 -2.14 22.90 1.12
N PHE A 401 -1.07 23.29 0.43
CA PHE A 401 -0.80 23.04 -0.97
C PHE A 401 0.07 21.80 -1.20
N MET A 402 0.21 20.95 -0.17
CA MET A 402 0.94 19.69 -0.20
C MET A 402 2.46 19.81 -0.37
N GLU A 403 3.01 21.04 -0.36
CA GLU A 403 4.46 21.26 -0.42
C GLU A 403 5.09 21.00 0.94
N THR A 404 6.15 20.21 0.96
CA THR A 404 6.90 19.86 2.17
C THR A 404 7.82 20.99 2.64
N THR A 405 8.57 20.80 3.72
CA THR A 405 9.62 21.74 4.12
C THR A 405 10.78 21.84 3.13
N LYS A 406 10.91 20.88 2.19
CA LYS A 406 11.84 20.96 1.07
C LYS A 406 11.09 21.58 -0.12
N ARG A 407 11.52 22.78 -0.52
CA ARG A 407 10.99 23.52 -1.66
C ARG A 407 10.96 22.64 -2.92
N GLY A 408 9.86 22.68 -3.67
CA GLY A 408 9.68 21.89 -4.91
C GLY A 408 9.37 20.40 -4.68
N ILE A 409 9.32 19.94 -3.42
CA ILE A 409 8.96 18.58 -3.04
C ILE A 409 7.57 18.57 -2.39
N PHE A 410 6.66 17.77 -2.95
CA PHE A 410 5.27 17.66 -2.55
C PHE A 410 4.94 16.24 -2.06
N VAL A 411 3.89 16.09 -1.24
CA VAL A 411 3.44 14.79 -0.72
C VAL A 411 1.91 14.67 -0.77
N ALA A 412 1.38 13.52 -1.20
CA ALA A 412 -0.07 13.34 -1.35
C ALA A 412 -0.55 11.93 -0.98
N GLY A 413 -1.84 11.82 -0.61
CA GLY A 413 -2.47 10.56 -0.22
C GLY A 413 -1.93 10.04 1.10
N ASP A 414 -1.94 8.72 1.31
CA ASP A 414 -1.55 8.15 2.61
C ASP A 414 -0.09 8.41 3.01
N ALA A 415 0.76 8.90 2.10
CA ALA A 415 2.10 9.38 2.41
C ALA A 415 2.09 10.72 3.17
N SER A 416 1.02 11.52 3.02
CA SER A 416 0.77 12.80 3.69
C SER A 416 -0.01 12.63 5.02
N GLY A 417 -0.43 11.40 5.32
CA GLY A 417 -1.28 11.03 6.45
C GLY A 417 -2.36 10.03 6.02
N VAL A 418 -2.54 8.96 6.79
CA VAL A 418 -3.45 7.86 6.45
C VAL A 418 -4.91 8.29 6.57
N GLU A 419 -5.62 8.32 5.44
CA GLU A 419 -7.04 8.69 5.37
C GLU A 419 -7.77 7.80 4.34
N GLU A 420 -8.78 8.33 3.64
CA GLU A 420 -9.58 7.59 2.67
C GLU A 420 -9.09 7.82 1.23
N ALA A 421 -9.39 6.88 0.33
CA ALA A 421 -9.04 7.02 -1.08
C ALA A 421 -9.63 8.28 -1.73
N SER A 422 -10.82 8.73 -1.31
CA SER A 422 -11.43 9.99 -1.76
C SER A 422 -10.60 11.21 -1.35
N ILE A 423 -10.02 11.20 -0.15
CA ILE A 423 -9.07 12.22 0.31
C ILE A 423 -7.80 12.17 -0.54
N ALA A 424 -7.23 10.99 -0.74
CA ALA A 424 -6.03 10.81 -1.56
C ALA A 424 -6.20 11.31 -3.00
N ILE A 425 -7.38 11.11 -3.60
CA ILE A 425 -7.72 11.64 -4.93
C ILE A 425 -7.66 13.17 -4.94
N VAL A 426 -8.24 13.84 -3.94
CA VAL A 426 -8.31 15.30 -3.86
C VAL A 426 -6.95 15.90 -3.50
N GLU A 427 -6.22 15.32 -2.54
CA GLU A 427 -4.85 15.72 -2.25
C GLU A 427 -3.93 15.56 -3.46
N GLY A 428 -4.12 14.49 -4.24
CA GLY A 428 -3.38 14.28 -5.49
C GLY A 428 -3.62 15.42 -6.49
N LYS A 429 -4.86 15.89 -6.65
CA LYS A 429 -5.17 17.06 -7.49
C LYS A 429 -4.47 18.33 -7.00
N ILE A 430 -4.52 18.58 -5.68
CA ILE A 430 -3.84 19.73 -5.07
C ILE A 430 -2.33 19.67 -5.33
N ALA A 431 -1.69 18.54 -5.03
CA ALA A 431 -0.26 18.36 -5.25
C ALA A 431 0.13 18.46 -6.72
N GLY A 432 -0.67 17.90 -7.63
CA GLY A 432 -0.44 17.98 -9.09
C GLY A 432 -0.48 19.43 -9.59
N PHE A 433 -1.53 20.16 -9.21
CA PHE A 433 -1.66 21.58 -9.51
C PHE A 433 -0.49 22.40 -8.94
N SER A 434 -0.17 22.22 -7.65
CA SER A 434 0.86 23.00 -6.97
C SER A 434 2.27 22.71 -7.50
N ALA A 435 2.58 21.46 -7.83
CA ALA A 435 3.84 21.10 -8.44
C ALA A 435 3.99 21.64 -9.88
N ALA A 436 2.91 21.58 -10.68
CA ALA A 436 2.92 22.17 -12.01
C ALA A 436 3.09 23.70 -11.96
N LYS A 437 2.37 24.39 -11.06
CA LYS A 437 2.56 25.83 -10.81
C LYS A 437 3.99 26.14 -10.40
N PHE A 438 4.59 25.34 -9.52
CA PHE A 438 6.00 25.49 -9.16
C PHE A 438 6.92 25.39 -10.39
N SER A 439 6.67 24.42 -11.27
CA SER A 439 7.50 24.17 -12.47
C SER A 439 7.30 25.19 -13.60
N LEU A 440 6.16 25.89 -13.66
CA LEU A 440 5.81 26.90 -14.67
C LEU A 440 5.98 28.35 -14.21
N GLY A 441 5.99 28.61 -12.90
CA GLY A 441 5.87 29.95 -12.32
C GLY A 441 4.40 30.43 -12.19
N GLU A 442 4.17 31.75 -12.10
CA GLU A 442 2.83 32.36 -11.89
C GLU A 442 1.86 32.26 -13.10
N ARG A 443 2.06 31.32 -14.02
CA ARG A 443 1.30 31.22 -15.28
C ARG A 443 0.03 30.35 -15.20
N VAL A 444 -0.39 29.95 -14.01
CA VAL A 444 -1.47 28.97 -13.81
C VAL A 444 -2.69 29.61 -13.14
N GLU A 445 -3.88 29.43 -13.72
CA GLU A 445 -5.13 29.94 -13.13
C GLU A 445 -5.47 29.23 -11.81
N GLU A 446 -5.73 29.99 -10.74
CA GLU A 446 -5.97 29.44 -9.39
C GLU A 446 -7.40 28.95 -9.13
N ARG A 447 -8.31 29.00 -10.10
CA ARG A 447 -9.73 28.66 -9.86
C ARG A 447 -9.94 27.22 -9.41
N ASP A 448 -9.12 26.29 -9.88
CA ASP A 448 -9.27 24.87 -9.53
C ASP A 448 -8.73 24.54 -8.13
N ILE A 449 -7.68 25.24 -7.65
CA ILE A 449 -7.07 24.92 -6.36
C ILE A 449 -8.00 25.23 -5.18
N GLU A 450 -8.70 26.36 -5.22
CA GLU A 450 -9.65 26.76 -4.18
C GLU A 450 -10.79 25.76 -4.05
N LYS A 451 -11.30 25.26 -5.20
CA LYS A 451 -12.33 24.23 -5.25
C LYS A 451 -11.85 22.92 -4.61
N TYR A 452 -10.62 22.50 -4.88
CA TYR A 452 -10.06 21.28 -4.28
C TYR A 452 -9.84 21.43 -2.78
N LEU A 453 -9.34 22.57 -2.32
CA LEU A 453 -9.17 22.87 -0.89
C LEU A 453 -10.51 22.86 -0.15
N LYS A 454 -11.53 23.51 -0.71
CA LYS A 454 -12.89 23.47 -0.16
C LYS A 454 -13.41 22.04 -0.08
N ARG A 455 -13.28 21.27 -1.17
CA ARG A 455 -13.74 19.89 -1.22
C ARG A 455 -13.04 18.99 -0.20
N LEU A 456 -11.73 19.18 0.00
CA LEU A 456 -10.96 18.45 0.99
C LEU A 456 -11.46 18.70 2.42
N ASN A 457 -11.79 19.96 2.73
CA ASN A 457 -12.36 20.33 4.03
C ASN A 457 -13.76 19.72 4.24
N GLU A 458 -14.61 19.68 3.20
CA GLU A 458 -15.92 19.03 3.25
C GLU A 458 -15.80 17.52 3.54
N LEU A 459 -14.88 16.81 2.89
CA LEU A 459 -14.66 15.39 3.13
C LEU A 459 -14.19 15.10 4.56
N ARG A 460 -13.41 16.02 5.14
CA ARG A 460 -12.94 15.95 6.52
C ARG A 460 -13.95 16.46 7.55
N ALA A 461 -15.10 17.00 7.13
CA ALA A 461 -16.08 17.66 8.00
C ALA A 461 -16.74 16.70 9.02
N GLY A 462 -16.90 15.43 8.64
CA GLY A 462 -17.58 14.42 9.45
C GLY A 462 -16.76 13.87 10.62
N PRO A 463 -17.38 13.03 11.48
CA PRO A 463 -16.70 12.43 12.63
C PRO A 463 -15.52 11.52 12.24
N PHE A 464 -15.63 10.80 11.13
CA PHE A 464 -14.52 9.97 10.61
C PHE A 464 -13.36 10.81 10.05
N GLY A 465 -13.60 12.08 9.70
CA GLY A 465 -12.57 13.03 9.27
C GLY A 465 -11.87 13.76 10.41
N GLU A 466 -12.37 13.66 11.65
CA GLU A 466 -11.83 14.40 12.81
C GLU A 466 -10.35 14.08 13.06
N ARG A 467 -9.97 12.81 13.00
CA ARG A 467 -8.57 12.37 13.14
C ARG A 467 -7.69 13.02 12.07
N GLY A 468 -8.12 12.99 10.81
CA GLY A 468 -7.42 13.64 9.70
C GLY A 468 -7.26 15.15 9.90
N ARG A 469 -8.32 15.84 10.35
CA ARG A 469 -8.24 17.28 10.68
C ARG A 469 -7.21 17.58 11.75
N LYS A 470 -7.27 16.87 12.89
CA LYS A 470 -6.29 17.04 13.99
C LYS A 470 -4.87 16.80 13.51
N ALA A 471 -4.66 15.82 12.64
CA ALA A 471 -3.36 15.57 12.01
C ALA A 471 -2.89 16.78 11.20
N LYS A 472 -3.73 17.30 10.29
CA LYS A 472 -3.37 18.43 9.43
C LYS A 472 -3.19 19.74 10.20
N GLU A 473 -4.01 20.01 11.22
CA GLU A 473 -3.83 21.16 12.13
C GLU A 473 -2.45 21.15 12.79
N LYS A 474 -2.03 20.01 13.33
CA LYS A 474 -0.69 19.85 13.93
C LYS A 474 0.42 20.04 12.89
N ILE A 475 0.27 19.46 11.70
CA ILE A 475 1.24 19.57 10.61
C ILE A 475 1.40 21.04 10.19
N PHE A 476 0.30 21.76 9.96
CA PHE A 476 0.33 23.15 9.51
C PHE A 476 0.87 24.08 10.59
N ALA A 477 0.48 23.90 11.85
CA ALA A 477 1.04 24.66 12.95
C ALA A 477 2.57 24.49 13.08
N MET A 478 3.09 23.27 12.85
CA MET A 478 4.53 23.02 12.83
C MET A 478 5.23 23.68 11.63
N MET A 479 4.60 23.66 10.45
CA MET A 479 5.10 24.36 9.25
C MET A 479 5.20 25.87 9.45
N GLU A 480 4.18 26.49 10.05
CA GLU A 480 4.14 27.93 10.33
C GLU A 480 5.20 28.35 11.34
N ARG A 481 5.37 27.61 12.44
CA ARG A 481 6.43 27.87 13.43
C ARG A 481 7.80 27.80 12.79
N ARG A 482 8.06 26.82 11.92
CA ARG A 482 9.33 26.73 11.18
C ARG A 482 9.57 27.95 10.30
N GLN A 483 8.56 28.41 9.56
CA GLN A 483 8.71 29.62 8.74
C GLN A 483 9.01 30.85 9.58
N TRP A 484 8.39 30.97 10.76
CA TRP A 484 8.67 32.02 11.73
C TRP A 484 10.11 31.97 12.25
N ASP A 485 10.59 30.79 12.65
CA ASP A 485 11.95 30.62 13.18
C ASP A 485 13.02 30.93 12.13
N ILE A 486 12.81 30.52 10.86
CA ILE A 486 13.70 30.89 9.74
C ILE A 486 13.73 32.41 9.56
N ARG A 487 12.57 33.09 9.61
CA ARG A 487 12.50 34.56 9.48
C ARG A 487 13.17 35.31 10.63
N LYS A 488 13.35 34.69 11.80
CA LYS A 488 14.06 35.29 12.94
C LYS A 488 15.57 35.05 12.90
N ALA A 489 16.01 34.01 12.20
CA ALA A 489 17.43 33.62 12.11
C ALA A 489 18.17 34.32 10.96
N VAL A 490 17.43 34.94 10.03
CA VAL A 490 17.89 35.85 8.96
C VAL A 490 17.71 37.28 9.45
#